data_AF-A0A381QUC2-F1
#
_entry.id   AF-A0A381QUC2-F1
#
_cell.length_a   1.000
_cell.length_b   1.000
_cell.length_c   1.000
_cell.angle_alpha   90.00
_cell.angle_beta   90.00
_cell.angle_gamma   90.00
#
_symmetry.space_group_name_H-M   'P 1'
#
loop_
_entity.id
_entity.type
_entity.pdbx_description
1 polymer ?
#
loop_
_entity_poly.entity_id
_entity_poly.type
_entity_poly.pdbx_seq_one_letter_code
_entity_poly.pdbx_strand_id
1 'polypeptide(L)'
;MKRTARSCVLFLLVSHLSGFSLANPSAAQESPGVTLQALPLEADLDLDGRILEDFWSSAVPITDFTQQEPVEGGVPSEETEIRVLFDEDNLYIGVIIYDDPEEVLAYQRERDATLSTDD
;
A
#
# COMPACT_ATOMS: atom_id res chain seq x y z
N MET A 1 65.89 -38.12 11.95
CA MET A 1 65.61 -39.43 12.57
C MET A 1 65.00 -39.21 13.95
N LYS A 2 63.71 -39.56 14.09
CA LYS A 2 62.99 -40.08 15.27
C LYS A 2 63.43 -39.60 16.68
N ARG A 3 62.50 -38.94 17.40
CA ARG A 3 62.06 -39.31 18.76
C ARG A 3 60.78 -38.53 19.18
N THR A 4 59.69 -39.29 19.12
CA THR A 4 58.41 -39.26 19.87
C THR A 4 58.61 -39.13 21.39
N ALA A 5 57.66 -38.86 22.30
CA ALA A 5 56.25 -38.45 22.34
C ALA A 5 55.91 -38.22 23.85
N ARG A 6 54.94 -37.35 24.18
CA ARG A 6 54.13 -37.37 25.45
C ARG A 6 52.80 -36.69 25.11
N SER A 7 51.76 -37.40 24.70
CA SER A 7 50.79 -38.11 25.55
C SER A 7 50.20 -37.23 26.66
N CYS A 8 49.02 -36.66 26.39
CA CYS A 8 48.05 -36.28 27.42
C CYS A 8 46.66 -36.67 26.91
N VAL A 9 45.91 -37.30 27.79
CA VAL A 9 44.74 -38.12 27.53
C VAL A 9 43.48 -37.31 27.88
N LEU A 10 42.49 -37.37 26.97
CA LEU A 10 41.03 -37.43 27.22
C LEU A 10 40.29 -36.22 27.84
N PHE A 11 39.27 -35.71 27.13
CA PHE A 11 37.87 -35.71 27.60
C PHE A 11 36.90 -35.46 26.42
N LEU A 12 35.90 -36.36 26.30
CA LEU A 12 34.75 -36.31 25.40
C LEU A 12 33.76 -35.21 25.82
N LEU A 13 33.18 -34.49 24.86
CA LEU A 13 31.77 -34.07 24.92
C LEU A 13 31.24 -33.68 23.53
N VAL A 14 30.29 -34.49 23.06
CA VAL A 14 29.45 -34.28 21.89
C VAL A 14 28.44 -33.17 22.19
N SER A 15 28.26 -32.22 21.27
CA SER A 15 26.96 -31.54 21.11
C SER A 15 26.76 -31.18 19.63
N HIS A 16 25.68 -31.71 19.08
CA HIS A 16 25.24 -31.49 17.70
C HIS A 16 24.89 -30.02 17.49
N LEU A 17 25.61 -29.34 16.60
CA LEU A 17 25.13 -28.07 16.05
C LEU A 17 24.06 -28.39 15.01
N SER A 18 22.82 -28.14 15.40
CA SER A 18 21.62 -28.18 14.59
C SER A 18 21.79 -27.46 13.25
N GLY A 19 21.11 -28.00 12.23
CA GLY A 19 21.26 -27.64 10.84
C GLY A 19 21.13 -26.16 10.51
N PHE A 20 22.04 -25.70 9.66
CA PHE A 20 21.91 -24.45 8.94
C PHE A 20 20.80 -24.61 7.90
N SER A 21 19.61 -24.09 8.19
CA SER A 21 18.55 -23.97 7.18
C SER A 21 18.96 -22.86 6.23
N LEU A 22 19.25 -23.19 4.97
CA LEU A 22 19.36 -22.22 3.90
C LEU A 22 17.96 -21.62 3.69
N ALA A 23 17.77 -20.38 4.11
CA ALA A 23 16.58 -19.63 3.79
C ALA A 23 16.44 -19.60 2.25
N ASN A 24 15.35 -20.17 1.74
CA ASN A 24 14.92 -19.91 0.37
C ASN A 24 14.64 -18.41 0.25
N PRO A 25 15.26 -17.67 -0.69
CA PRO A 25 14.75 -16.36 -1.03
C PRO A 25 13.37 -16.61 -1.63
N SER A 26 12.33 -16.22 -0.88
CA SER A 26 10.99 -16.12 -1.39
C SER A 26 11.06 -15.19 -2.60
N ALA A 27 10.91 -15.75 -3.80
CA ALA A 27 10.66 -14.93 -4.98
C ALA A 27 9.34 -14.21 -4.71
N ALA A 28 9.45 -12.95 -4.28
CA ALA A 28 8.29 -12.07 -4.15
C ALA A 28 7.64 -12.05 -5.54
N GLN A 29 6.44 -12.61 -5.60
CA GLN A 29 5.64 -12.60 -6.81
C GLN A 29 5.28 -11.13 -7.06
N GLU A 30 5.94 -10.50 -8.03
CA GLU A 30 5.58 -9.15 -8.47
C GLU A 30 4.18 -9.25 -9.07
N SER A 31 3.16 -8.96 -8.26
CA SER A 31 1.84 -8.60 -8.77
C SER A 31 2.06 -7.47 -9.78
N PRO A 32 1.43 -7.50 -10.98
CA PRO A 32 1.50 -6.37 -11.88
C PRO A 32 1.08 -5.12 -11.10
N GLY A 33 2.06 -4.25 -10.80
CA GLY A 33 1.85 -3.12 -9.93
C GLY A 33 1.00 -2.09 -10.66
N VAL A 34 -0.07 -1.61 -10.02
CA VAL A 34 -0.78 -0.42 -10.49
C VAL A 34 0.15 0.76 -10.35
N THR A 35 0.38 1.48 -11.45
CA THR A 35 1.20 2.70 -11.46
C THR A 35 0.29 3.88 -11.71
N LEU A 36 0.36 4.87 -10.83
CA LEU A 36 -0.36 6.14 -10.96
C LEU A 36 0.61 7.31 -11.17
N GLN A 37 0.09 8.40 -11.72
CA GLN A 37 0.85 9.64 -11.89
C GLN A 37 0.35 10.68 -10.89
N ALA A 38 1.28 11.21 -10.08
CA ALA A 38 1.01 12.35 -9.21
C ALA A 38 1.61 13.63 -9.83
N LEU A 39 0.90 14.75 -9.70
CA LEU A 39 1.35 16.05 -10.20
C LEU A 39 2.04 16.83 -9.06
N PRO A 40 3.25 17.38 -9.26
CA PRO A 40 3.86 18.27 -8.28
C PRO A 40 3.05 19.57 -8.17
N LEU A 41 2.82 20.02 -6.95
CA LEU A 41 2.09 21.24 -6.63
C LEU A 41 3.08 22.35 -6.28
N GLU A 42 3.06 23.44 -7.05
CA GLU A 42 3.89 24.64 -6.83
C GLU A 42 3.06 25.85 -6.35
N ALA A 43 1.78 25.63 -6.01
CA ALA A 43 0.82 26.66 -5.63
C ALA A 43 0.20 26.37 -4.26
N ASP A 44 -0.29 27.42 -3.60
CA ASP A 44 -1.07 27.26 -2.37
C ASP A 44 -2.42 26.60 -2.67
N LEU A 45 -2.77 25.57 -1.89
CA LEU A 45 -4.04 24.87 -1.94
C LEU A 45 -4.82 25.13 -0.64
N ASP A 46 -6.07 25.59 -0.77
CA ASP A 46 -7.01 25.64 0.35
C ASP A 46 -7.71 24.28 0.47
N LEU A 47 -7.63 23.65 1.65
CA LEU A 47 -8.22 22.33 1.90
C LEU A 47 -9.68 22.47 2.34
N ASP A 48 -10.53 22.95 1.43
CA ASP A 48 -11.96 23.18 1.66
C ASP A 48 -12.87 22.02 1.18
N GLY A 49 -12.26 21.00 0.55
CA GLY A 49 -12.94 19.83 0.01
C GLY A 49 -13.53 20.02 -1.40
N ARG A 50 -13.22 21.13 -2.07
CA ARG A 50 -13.62 21.37 -3.46
C ARG A 50 -12.48 21.05 -4.42
N ILE A 51 -12.85 20.63 -5.63
CA ILE A 51 -11.90 20.28 -6.70
C ILE A 51 -12.18 21.24 -7.86
N LEU A 52 -11.79 22.49 -7.71
CA LEU A 52 -12.12 23.58 -8.65
C LEU A 52 -10.90 24.27 -9.25
N GLU A 53 -9.75 24.14 -8.62
CA GLU A 53 -8.51 24.76 -9.03
C GLU A 53 -7.93 24.12 -10.31
N ASP A 54 -7.24 24.93 -11.12
CA ASP A 54 -6.73 24.50 -12.44
C ASP A 54 -5.73 23.33 -12.36
N PHE A 55 -4.98 23.23 -11.27
CA PHE A 55 -4.03 22.13 -11.06
C PHE A 55 -4.73 20.78 -10.88
N TRP A 56 -5.96 20.74 -10.36
CA TRP A 56 -6.76 19.51 -10.33
C TRP A 56 -7.13 19.07 -11.74
N SER A 57 -7.54 20.01 -12.59
CA SER A 57 -7.84 19.72 -14.00
C SER A 57 -6.60 19.27 -14.78
N SER A 58 -5.41 19.66 -14.33
CA SER A 58 -4.13 19.31 -14.95
C SER A 58 -3.59 17.95 -14.49
N ALA A 59 -4.02 17.46 -13.32
CA ALA A 59 -3.64 16.15 -12.81
C ALA A 59 -4.35 15.04 -13.59
N VAL A 60 -3.60 13.99 -13.96
CA VAL A 60 -4.17 12.84 -14.68
C VAL A 60 -5.13 12.09 -13.74
N PRO A 61 -6.41 11.96 -14.11
CA PRO A 61 -7.36 11.22 -13.28
C PRO A 61 -7.08 9.71 -13.39
N ILE A 62 -7.17 9.05 -12.25
CA ILE A 62 -7.25 7.60 -12.13
C ILE A 62 -8.74 7.25 -12.25
N THR A 63 -9.07 6.39 -13.20
CA THR A 63 -10.46 6.02 -13.54
C THR A 63 -10.62 4.51 -13.81
N ASP A 64 -9.53 3.75 -13.74
CA ASP A 64 -9.48 2.31 -14.05
C ASP A 64 -9.87 1.43 -12.85
N PHE A 65 -10.84 1.89 -12.07
CA PHE A 65 -11.40 1.14 -10.96
C PHE A 65 -12.21 -0.06 -11.44
N THR A 66 -12.23 -1.11 -10.62
CA THR A 66 -13.12 -2.26 -10.81
C THR A 66 -14.12 -2.34 -9.68
N GLN A 67 -15.30 -2.88 -9.98
CA GLN A 67 -16.32 -3.12 -8.97
C GLN A 67 -15.80 -4.11 -7.91
N GLN A 68 -16.05 -3.79 -6.64
CA GLN A 68 -15.82 -4.73 -5.53
C GLN A 68 -17.08 -5.56 -5.26
N GLU A 69 -18.22 -4.89 -5.08
CA GLU A 69 -19.53 -5.51 -4.88
C GLU A 69 -20.58 -4.91 -5.82
N PRO A 70 -21.60 -5.64 -6.28
CA PRO A 70 -21.93 -7.04 -5.95
C PRO A 70 -21.14 -8.06 -6.78
N VAL A 71 -20.44 -7.63 -7.83
CA VAL A 71 -19.66 -8.51 -8.72
C VAL A 71 -18.22 -8.02 -8.76
N GLU A 72 -17.35 -8.70 -8.02
CA GLU A 72 -15.92 -8.40 -7.95
C GLU A 72 -15.26 -8.44 -9.33
N GLY A 73 -14.44 -7.42 -9.63
CA GLY A 73 -13.74 -7.28 -10.91
C GLY A 73 -14.63 -6.82 -12.08
N GLY A 74 -15.91 -6.55 -11.82
CA GLY A 74 -16.84 -6.01 -12.81
C GLY A 74 -16.55 -4.55 -13.20
N VAL A 75 -17.32 -4.04 -14.15
CA VAL A 75 -17.35 -2.59 -14.45
C VAL A 75 -18.03 -1.87 -13.28
N PRO A 76 -17.45 -0.79 -12.73
CA PRO A 76 -18.09 0.01 -11.68
C PRO A 76 -19.49 0.49 -12.09
N SER A 77 -20.45 0.43 -11.17
CA SER A 77 -21.79 1.00 -11.33
C SER A 77 -21.74 2.53 -11.34
N GLU A 78 -20.94 3.10 -10.44
CA GLU A 78 -20.74 4.54 -10.32
C GLU A 78 -19.32 4.92 -10.76
N GLU A 79 -19.21 6.05 -11.45
CA GLU A 79 -17.93 6.57 -11.90
C GLU A 79 -17.18 7.20 -10.71
N THR A 80 -15.88 6.90 -10.62
CA THR A 80 -15.01 7.49 -9.60
C THR A 80 -13.74 8.00 -10.28
N GLU A 81 -13.38 9.24 -9.96
CA GLU A 81 -12.12 9.85 -10.39
C GLU A 81 -11.27 10.16 -9.17
N ILE A 82 -10.03 9.66 -9.16
CA ILE A 82 -9.03 10.04 -8.17
C ILE A 82 -7.91 10.83 -8.84
N ARG A 83 -7.53 11.95 -8.23
CA ARG A 83 -6.39 12.77 -8.64
C ARG A 83 -5.41 12.89 -7.49
N VAL A 84 -4.13 12.83 -7.82
CA VAL A 84 -3.05 12.86 -6.83
C VAL A 84 -2.12 14.03 -7.12
N LEU A 85 -1.94 14.90 -6.13
CA LEU A 85 -0.93 15.96 -6.13
C LEU A 85 0.04 15.74 -4.99
N PHE A 86 1.22 16.34 -5.05
CA PHE A 86 2.17 16.30 -3.95
C PHE A 86 3.08 17.52 -3.93
N ASP A 87 3.59 17.85 -2.74
CA ASP A 87 4.70 18.79 -2.55
C ASP A 87 5.82 18.11 -1.72
N GLU A 88 6.75 18.89 -1.15
CA GLU A 88 7.86 18.34 -0.35
C GLU A 88 7.39 17.67 0.95
N ASP A 89 6.26 18.11 1.50
CA ASP A 89 5.78 17.75 2.83
C ASP A 89 4.47 16.94 2.81
N ASN A 90 3.67 17.02 1.74
CA ASN A 90 2.29 16.55 1.70
C ASN A 90 1.95 15.75 0.44
N LEU A 91 1.00 14.83 0.61
CA LEU A 91 0.29 14.12 -0.46
C LEU A 91 -1.18 14.54 -0.42
N TYR A 92 -1.69 15.05 -1.53
CA TYR A 92 -3.07 15.48 -1.68
C TYR A 92 -3.82 14.51 -2.58
N ILE A 93 -4.99 14.05 -2.11
CA ILE A 93 -5.84 13.11 -2.82
C ILE A 93 -7.20 13.75 -2.98
N GLY A 94 -7.55 14.08 -4.23
CA GLY A 94 -8.89 14.52 -4.60
C GLY A 94 -9.69 13.33 -5.10
N VAL A 95 -10.86 13.09 -4.50
CA VAL A 95 -11.76 11.99 -4.89
C VAL A 95 -13.09 12.61 -5.33
N ILE A 96 -13.52 12.30 -6.55
CA ILE A 96 -14.84 12.63 -7.07
C ILE A 96 -15.59 11.32 -7.25
N ILE A 97 -16.74 11.20 -6.59
CA ILE A 97 -17.65 10.07 -6.72
C ILE A 97 -18.91 10.60 -7.38
N TYR A 98 -19.24 10.09 -8.57
CA TYR A 98 -20.45 10.46 -9.29
C TYR A 98 -21.55 9.49 -8.89
N ASP A 99 -22.35 9.87 -7.90
CA ASP A 99 -23.42 9.06 -7.31
C ASP A 99 -24.67 9.92 -7.06
N ASP A 100 -25.81 9.29 -6.76
CA ASP A 100 -27.04 9.99 -6.35
C ASP A 100 -26.90 10.51 -4.92
N PRO A 101 -26.93 11.84 -4.69
CA PRO A 101 -26.80 12.40 -3.35
C PRO A 101 -27.91 11.98 -2.38
N GLU A 102 -29.06 11.51 -2.87
CA GLU A 102 -30.14 11.00 -2.02
C GLU A 102 -29.85 9.60 -1.46
N GLU A 103 -28.97 8.82 -2.10
CA GLU A 103 -28.61 7.45 -1.70
C GLU A 103 -27.38 7.40 -0.77
N VAL A 104 -26.65 8.51 -0.63
CA VAL A 104 -25.48 8.60 0.24
C VAL A 104 -25.86 8.50 1.71
N LEU A 105 -25.38 7.45 2.37
CA LEU A 105 -25.58 7.19 3.80
C LEU A 105 -24.27 7.39 4.57
N ALA A 106 -24.36 8.00 5.76
CA ALA A 106 -23.23 8.19 6.66
C ALA A 106 -23.64 7.84 8.09
N TYR A 107 -23.59 6.54 8.41
CA TYR A 107 -23.96 6.05 9.75
C TYR A 107 -22.87 6.34 10.76
N GLN A 108 -21.60 6.30 10.34
CA GLN A 108 -20.48 6.64 11.19
C GLN A 108 -19.95 8.05 10.92
N ARG A 109 -19.90 8.87 11.97
CA ARG A 109 -19.44 10.29 11.89
C ARG A 109 -18.40 10.64 12.94
N GLU A 110 -18.12 9.72 13.86
CA GLU A 110 -17.08 9.91 14.87
C GLU A 110 -15.70 9.72 14.23
N ARG A 111 -14.81 10.66 14.54
CA ARG A 111 -13.41 10.56 14.13
C ARG A 111 -12.77 9.35 14.79
N ASP A 112 -11.96 8.60 14.04
CA ASP A 112 -11.22 7.43 14.51
C ASP A 112 -12.12 6.22 14.86
N ALA A 113 -13.39 6.24 14.44
CA ALA A 113 -14.30 5.14 14.68
C ALA A 113 -14.07 3.96 13.72
N THR A 114 -14.53 2.77 14.11
CA THR A 114 -14.48 1.60 13.23
C THR A 114 -15.46 1.78 12.07
N LEU A 115 -14.94 1.81 10.84
CA LEU A 115 -15.72 2.05 9.61
C LEU A 115 -16.28 0.79 8.95
N SER A 116 -16.07 -0.41 9.53
CA SER A 116 -16.44 -1.70 8.92
C SER A 116 -17.94 -1.93 8.66
N THR A 117 -18.79 -0.94 8.96
CA THR A 117 -20.24 -1.00 8.73
C THR A 117 -20.67 -0.11 7.56
N ASP A 118 -19.78 0.80 7.12
CA ASP A 118 -19.99 1.75 6.03
C ASP A 118 -19.16 1.36 4.78
N ASP A 119 -18.68 0.10 4.72
CA ASP A 119 -18.04 -0.51 3.55
C ASP A 119 -19.09 -1.06 2.56
#